data_AF-G2SNX6-F1
#
_entry.id   AF-G2SNX6-F1
#
_cell.length_a   1.000
_cell.length_b   1.000
_cell.length_c   1.000
_cell.angle_alpha   90.00
_cell.angle_beta   90.00
_cell.angle_gamma   90.00
#
_symmetry.space_group_name_H-M   'P 1'
#
loop_
_entity.id
_entity.type
_entity.pdbx_description
1 polymer ?
#
loop_
_entity_poly.entity_id
_entity_poly.type
_entity_poly.pdbx_seq_one_letter_code
_entity_poly.pdbx_strand_id
1 'polypeptide(L)'
;MTELFSEPEQLKKIAEPLSNRSDIYSLGMTLYVLANDKKFPDQRDVLPEIEEISVELNAILRKACSYYPGNRYQSAAELRKELLKLMITKYC
;
A
#
# COMPACT_ATOMS: atom_id res chain seq x y z
N MET A 1 -13.52 -6.86 -12.67
CA MET A 1 -12.45 -6.70 -11.67
C MET A 1 -11.80 -5.36 -11.93
N THR A 2 -11.56 -4.54 -10.90
CA THR A 2 -10.98 -3.20 -11.08
C THR A 2 -9.46 -3.33 -11.11
N GLU A 3 -8.91 -3.61 -12.30
CA GLU A 3 -7.47 -3.92 -12.52
C GLU A 3 -6.50 -2.91 -11.91
N LEU A 4 -6.95 -1.68 -11.67
CA LEU A 4 -6.15 -0.61 -11.08
C LEU A 4 -5.74 -0.85 -9.62
N PHE A 5 -6.53 -1.61 -8.87
CA PHE A 5 -6.25 -1.94 -7.47
C PHE A 5 -5.66 -3.34 -7.29
N SER A 6 -5.72 -4.17 -8.33
CA SER A 6 -5.31 -5.57 -8.27
C SER A 6 -3.81 -5.73 -8.01
N GLU A 7 -3.51 -6.57 -7.04
CA GLU A 7 -2.18 -7.05 -6.68
C GLU A 7 -1.53 -7.96 -7.75
N PRO A 8 -0.19 -8.01 -7.82
CA PRO A 8 0.53 -8.79 -8.82
C PRO A 8 0.15 -10.28 -8.89
N GLU A 9 -0.09 -10.92 -7.74
CA GLU A 9 -0.50 -12.32 -7.67
C GLU A 9 -1.89 -12.58 -8.26
N GLN A 10 -2.84 -11.65 -8.06
CA GLN A 10 -4.19 -11.74 -8.65
C GLN A 10 -4.17 -11.53 -10.15
N LEU A 11 -3.27 -10.67 -10.63
CA LEU A 11 -3.00 -10.48 -12.05
C LEU A 11 -2.16 -11.62 -12.67
N LYS A 12 -1.81 -12.65 -11.88
CA LYS A 12 -0.95 -13.78 -12.28
C LYS A 12 0.41 -13.34 -12.84
N LYS A 13 0.92 -12.19 -12.39
CA LYS A 13 2.27 -11.70 -12.73
C LYS A 13 3.36 -12.42 -11.94
N ILE A 14 3.01 -12.98 -10.79
CA ILE A 14 3.87 -13.79 -9.94
C ILE A 14 3.15 -15.06 -9.51
N ALA A 15 3.92 -16.13 -9.27
CA ALA A 15 3.42 -17.43 -8.82
C ALA A 15 3.26 -17.49 -7.29
N GLU A 16 2.60 -16.50 -6.70
CA GLU A 16 2.26 -16.45 -5.27
C GLU A 16 0.75 -16.69 -5.09
N PRO A 17 0.31 -17.38 -4.03
CA PRO A 17 -1.11 -17.55 -3.76
C PRO A 17 -1.73 -16.26 -3.20
N LEU A 18 -3.03 -16.07 -3.45
CA LEU A 18 -3.81 -15.04 -2.78
C LEU A 18 -3.86 -15.31 -1.27
N SER A 19 -3.76 -14.24 -0.49
CA SER A 19 -3.74 -14.31 0.97
C SER A 19 -4.29 -13.01 1.57
N ASN A 20 -4.32 -12.92 2.90
CA ASN A 20 -4.64 -11.67 3.60
C ASN A 20 -3.71 -10.49 3.21
N ARG A 21 -2.54 -10.77 2.62
CA ARG A 21 -1.61 -9.73 2.14
C ARG A 21 -2.04 -9.13 0.80
N SER A 22 -2.94 -9.78 0.07
CA SER A 22 -3.56 -9.27 -1.15
C SER A 22 -4.53 -8.12 -0.79
N ASP A 23 -5.33 -8.29 0.26
CA ASP A 23 -6.18 -7.22 0.80
C ASP A 23 -5.36 -6.02 1.31
N ILE A 24 -4.19 -6.27 1.92
CA ILE A 24 -3.27 -5.22 2.38
C ILE A 24 -2.76 -4.37 1.20
N TYR A 25 -2.45 -5.00 0.07
CA TYR A 25 -2.04 -4.28 -1.15
C TYR A 25 -3.19 -3.42 -1.68
N SER A 26 -4.38 -4.01 -1.82
CA SER A 26 -5.57 -3.31 -2.31
C SER A 26 -5.94 -2.11 -1.42
N LEU A 27 -5.84 -2.26 -0.09
CA LEU A 27 -6.03 -1.17 0.86
C LEU A 27 -4.92 -0.10 0.73
N GLY A 28 -3.66 -0.51 0.60
CA GLY A 28 -2.54 0.40 0.36
C GLY A 28 -2.74 1.26 -0.88
N MET A 29 -3.16 0.64 -1.99
CA MET A 29 -3.45 1.34 -3.24
C MET A 29 -4.64 2.29 -3.09
N THR A 30 -5.67 1.89 -2.34
CA THR A 30 -6.81 2.76 -2.01
C THR A 30 -6.36 4.00 -1.25
N LEU A 31 -5.54 3.84 -0.22
CA LEU A 31 -5.00 4.95 0.57
C LEU A 31 -4.09 5.86 -0.27
N TYR A 32 -3.25 5.28 -1.14
CA TYR A 32 -2.41 6.03 -2.06
C TYR A 32 -3.25 6.91 -2.99
N VAL A 33 -4.27 6.34 -3.65
CA VAL A 33 -5.15 7.08 -4.56
C VAL A 33 -5.89 8.20 -3.83
N LEU A 34 -6.32 7.98 -2.58
CA LEU A 34 -6.95 9.02 -1.77
C LEU A 34 -5.98 10.14 -1.39
N ALA A 35 -4.73 9.80 -1.08
CA ALA A 35 -3.68 10.77 -0.74
C ALA A 35 -3.14 11.51 -1.98
N ASN A 36 -3.27 10.94 -3.17
CA ASN A 36 -2.70 11.43 -4.43
C ASN A 36 -3.75 12.07 -5.35
N ASP A 37 -4.75 12.77 -4.83
CA ASP A 37 -5.79 13.43 -5.62
C ASP A 37 -6.51 12.52 -6.64
N LYS A 38 -6.76 11.26 -6.25
CA LYS A 38 -7.36 10.21 -7.11
C LYS A 38 -6.50 9.81 -8.32
N LYS A 39 -5.23 10.20 -8.35
CA LYS A 39 -4.27 9.78 -9.38
C LYS A 39 -3.69 8.42 -9.04
N PHE A 40 -3.76 7.51 -10.01
CA PHE A 40 -3.11 6.21 -9.93
C PHE A 40 -1.61 6.36 -10.22
N PRO A 41 -0.76 5.45 -9.70
CA PRO A 41 0.66 5.50 -9.97
C PRO A 41 0.95 5.06 -11.42
N ASP A 42 1.88 5.75 -12.08
CA ASP A 42 2.33 5.41 -13.43
C ASP A 42 3.09 4.07 -13.47
N GLN A 43 3.74 3.72 -12.35
CA GLN A 43 4.48 2.47 -12.16
C GLN A 43 4.05 1.78 -10.86
N ARG A 44 3.90 0.45 -10.89
CA ARG A 44 3.45 -0.34 -9.73
C ARG A 44 4.54 -1.17 -9.06
N ASP A 45 5.68 -1.34 -9.71
CA ASP A 45 6.79 -2.12 -9.14
C ASP A 45 7.44 -1.37 -7.97
N VAL A 46 7.51 -0.05 -8.10
CA VAL A 46 7.88 0.89 -7.03
C VAL A 46 6.84 1.99 -7.01
N LEU A 47 6.06 2.06 -5.93
CA LEU A 47 5.03 3.09 -5.75
C LEU A 47 5.70 4.47 -5.70
N PRO A 48 5.35 5.46 -6.54
CA PRO A 48 5.91 6.80 -6.47
C PRO A 48 5.67 7.49 -5.12
N GLU A 49 6.49 8.49 -4.80
CA GLU A 49 6.29 9.34 -3.63
C GLU A 49 5.27 10.43 -3.93
N ILE A 50 4.42 10.76 -2.97
CA ILE A 50 3.49 11.89 -3.01
C ILE A 50 4.11 13.03 -2.20
N GLU A 51 4.34 14.19 -2.81
CA GLU A 51 5.05 15.31 -2.19
C GLU A 51 4.24 15.96 -1.06
N GLU A 52 2.91 15.91 -1.15
CA GLU A 52 1.97 16.57 -0.25
C GLU A 52 1.73 15.82 1.07
N ILE A 53 2.33 14.63 1.24
CA ILE A 53 2.21 13.82 2.46
C ILE A 53 3.58 13.59 3.11
N SER A 54 3.57 13.17 4.38
CA SER A 54 4.81 12.95 5.11
C SER A 54 5.62 11.77 4.56
N VAL A 55 6.93 11.82 4.76
CA VAL A 55 7.87 10.76 4.37
C VAL A 55 7.48 9.43 5.00
N GLU A 56 7.01 9.45 6.23
CA GLU A 56 6.55 8.25 6.96
C GLU A 56 5.29 7.65 6.33
N LEU A 57 4.32 8.48 5.92
CA LEU A 57 3.13 7.97 5.24
C LEU A 57 3.49 7.37 3.88
N ASN A 58 4.36 8.02 3.12
CA ASN A 58 4.93 7.46 1.88
C ASN A 58 5.58 6.10 2.13
N ALA A 59 6.38 5.96 3.19
CA ALA A 59 7.02 4.69 3.54
C ALA A 59 6.00 3.58 3.88
N ILE A 60 4.94 3.91 4.62
CA ILE A 60 3.86 2.96 4.94
C ILE A 60 3.16 2.49 3.66
N LEU A 61 2.80 3.42 2.77
CA LEU A 61 2.15 3.12 1.49
C LEU A 61 3.03 2.26 0.59
N ARG A 62 4.31 2.62 0.44
CA ARG A 62 5.30 1.83 -0.31
C ARG A 62 5.39 0.40 0.22
N LYS A 63 5.44 0.22 1.54
CA LYS A 63 5.49 -1.12 2.15
C LYS A 63 4.22 -1.90 1.89
N ALA A 64 3.04 -1.31 2.11
CA ALA A 64 1.75 -1.97 1.86
C ALA A 64 1.58 -2.41 0.40
N CYS A 65 2.03 -1.56 -0.54
CA CYS A 65 1.99 -1.80 -1.99
C CYS A 65 3.23 -2.53 -2.54
N SER A 66 4.05 -3.17 -1.69
CA SER A 66 5.24 -3.88 -2.18
C SER A 66 4.86 -4.98 -3.18
N TYR A 67 5.61 -5.08 -4.27
CA TYR A 67 5.35 -6.04 -5.34
C TYR A 67 5.22 -7.48 -4.81
N TYR A 68 6.22 -7.93 -4.04
CA TYR A 68 6.22 -9.26 -3.42
C TYR A 68 5.43 -9.26 -2.09
N PRO A 69 4.45 -10.17 -1.90
CA PRO A 69 3.65 -10.24 -0.68
C PRO A 69 4.48 -10.36 0.61
N GLY A 70 5.62 -11.06 0.57
CA GLY A 70 6.53 -11.21 1.71
C GLY A 70 7.11 -9.89 2.23
N ASN A 71 7.18 -8.86 1.39
CA ASN A 71 7.69 -7.53 1.76
C ASN A 71 6.60 -6.59 2.32
N ARG A 72 5.33 -6.99 2.21
CA ARG A 72 4.20 -6.23 2.74
C ARG A 72 4.09 -6.43 4.26
N TYR A 73 3.16 -5.72 4.87
CA TYR A 73 2.70 -6.05 6.22
C TYR A 73 2.10 -7.46 6.22
N GLN A 74 2.43 -8.26 7.25
CA GLN A 74 1.98 -9.65 7.31
C GLN A 74 0.55 -9.76 7.87
N SER A 75 0.04 -8.68 8.49
CA SER A 75 -1.33 -8.59 8.97
C SER A 75 -1.88 -7.16 8.90
N ALA A 76 -3.21 -7.04 8.86
CA ALA A 76 -3.88 -5.73 8.94
C ALA A 76 -3.60 -5.01 10.29
N ALA A 77 -3.36 -5.79 11.35
CA ALA A 77 -2.99 -5.24 12.66
C ALA A 77 -1.62 -4.53 12.62
N GLU A 78 -0.66 -5.06 11.88
CA GLU A 78 0.64 -4.40 11.68
C GLU A 78 0.51 -3.09 10.90
N LEU A 79 -0.23 -3.09 9.79
CA LEU A 79 -0.48 -1.87 9.01
C LEU A 79 -1.19 -0.80 9.86
N ARG A 80 -2.25 -1.20 10.59
CA ARG A 80 -2.98 -0.30 11.50
C ARG A 80 -2.06 0.29 12.57
N LYS A 81 -1.18 -0.51 13.16
CA LYS A 81 -0.24 -0.05 14.19
C LYS A 81 0.65 1.08 13.67
N GLU A 82 1.18 0.95 12.46
CA GLU A 82 2.04 1.99 11.86
C GLU A 82 1.25 3.27 11.52
N LEU A 83 0.02 3.14 10.99
CA LEU A 83 -0.84 4.29 10.72
C LEU A 83 -1.21 5.05 12.02
N LEU A 84 -1.49 4.32 13.10
CA LEU A 84 -1.81 4.94 14.40
C LEU A 84 -0.62 5.65 15.02
N LYS A 85 0.59 5.10 14.90
CA LYS A 85 1.82 5.80 15.35
C LYS A 85 1.94 7.16 14.68
N LEU A 86 1.70 7.22 13.36
CA LEU A 86 1.76 8.45 12.60
C LEU A 86 0.75 9.50 13.10
N MET A 87 -0.48 9.07 13.43
CA MET A 87 -1.50 9.97 13.97
C MET A 87 -1.09 10.52 15.33
N ILE A 88 -0.58 9.69 16.24
CA ILE A 88 -0.19 10.14 17.59
C ILE A 88 0.94 11.17 17.51
N THR A 89 1.94 10.96 16.65
CA THR A 89 3.07 11.88 16.50
C THR A 89 2.67 13.24 15.91
N LYS A 90 1.56 13.34 15.17
CA LYS A 90 1.12 14.60 14.53
C LYS A 90 0.23 15.47 15.42
N TYR A 91 -0.36 14.90 16.47
CA TYR A 91 -1.33 15.57 17.35
C TYR A 91 -0.91 15.63 18.83
N CYS A 92 0.38 15.39 19.12
CA CYS A 92 1.03 15.66 20.39
C CYS A 92 2.09 16.74 20.19
#